data_AF-A0A1V8TT64-F1
#
_entry.id   AF-A0A1V8TT64-F1
#
_cell.length_a   1.000
_cell.length_b   1.000
_cell.length_c   1.000
_cell.angle_alpha   90.00
_cell.angle_beta   90.00
_cell.angle_gamma   90.00
#
_symmetry.space_group_name_H-M   'P 1'
#
loop_
_entity.id
_entity.type
_entity.pdbx_description
1 polymer ?
#
loop_
_entity_poly.entity_id
_entity_poly.type
_entity_poly.pdbx_seq_one_letter_code
_entity_poly.pdbx_strand_id
1 'polypeptide(L)'
;MVLKIYLDPCTINCRKVLAGVDLIGTDFELVNIDYFNGGHKDPSFTKINPCATVPAATDGDLVLTESNAIMQYAADIKQGGSSAYPVDPKRRADVNRWLLWEASVWFPSCYVYIVQNVVQELLGGKPDQAALSAEEPNFHKLAKVLEMTLSKQKWIAGNEVTIADIAIASPMHLWREQKLPLKNYPGITRWIQEIEKLPCWQKTQGAVEKALLPNKKQSTNGANGSGGSVKATLNYTKDVSPQLTEIYFYETEKSKGIHEPGDAAHEVDIHDGWSRADDFHVDKHGFSLNDFRAKYSKAWDDDETVRSEFYPEIVEFLKKTLGAQEVLVFDHTIRTKKNVAKPLTDQKNTSQRAPVQLVHCDYTAESGPKRIIQLLPDRAPELLKRRHAFLNVWKPLHAVEENPLAMCDVTSSPPEDFFKLHLRYQDRDGENYLLRYSPEHKWYYFPGMDEGKVILLKTFDSEEGVAKFVGHSAFADPTSKSDARPRESIEIRTIAFF
;
A
#
# COMPACT_ATOMS: atom_id res chain seq x y z
N MET A 1 -30.79 -25.34 0.24
CA MET A 1 -29.56 -25.50 1.04
C MET A 1 -28.50 -24.63 0.41
N VAL A 2 -27.49 -24.19 1.17
CA VAL A 2 -26.42 -23.31 0.69
C VAL A 2 -25.16 -24.15 0.50
N LEU A 3 -24.48 -23.98 -0.63
CA LEU A 3 -23.20 -24.61 -0.93
C LEU A 3 -22.21 -24.34 0.22
N LYS A 4 -21.69 -25.39 0.86
CA LYS A 4 -20.60 -25.26 1.85
C LYS A 4 -19.28 -25.63 1.20
N ILE A 5 -18.25 -24.83 1.44
CA ILE A 5 -16.90 -25.07 0.90
C ILE A 5 -15.92 -25.16 2.06
N TYR A 6 -15.26 -26.31 2.16
CA TYR A 6 -14.28 -26.65 3.18
C TYR A 6 -12.88 -26.38 2.64
N LEU A 7 -12.19 -25.39 3.21
CA LEU A 7 -10.92 -24.93 2.65
C LEU A 7 -10.02 -24.21 3.66
N ASP A 8 -8.75 -24.09 3.30
CA ASP A 8 -7.81 -23.12 3.86
C ASP A 8 -7.49 -22.05 2.80
N PRO A 9 -7.84 -20.77 3.01
CA PRO A 9 -7.66 -19.72 2.00
C PRO A 9 -6.21 -19.53 1.51
N CYS A 10 -5.21 -19.98 2.26
CA CYS A 10 -3.81 -19.83 1.86
C CYS A 10 -3.32 -20.84 0.81
N THR A 11 -4.03 -21.96 0.62
CA THR A 11 -3.57 -23.03 -0.28
C THR A 11 -4.00 -22.75 -1.73
N ILE A 12 -3.18 -23.19 -2.69
CA ILE A 12 -3.33 -22.86 -4.12
C ILE A 12 -4.71 -23.23 -4.68
N ASN A 13 -5.15 -24.48 -4.45
CA ASN A 13 -6.42 -24.96 -4.97
C ASN A 13 -7.63 -24.38 -4.22
N CYS A 14 -7.46 -23.95 -2.97
CA CYS A 14 -8.51 -23.25 -2.24
C CYS A 14 -8.65 -21.81 -2.73
N ARG A 15 -7.53 -21.12 -2.97
CA ARG A 15 -7.52 -19.81 -3.64
C ARG A 15 -8.22 -19.87 -5.00
N LYS A 16 -7.94 -20.92 -5.79
CA LYS A 16 -8.62 -21.19 -7.06
C LYS A 16 -10.14 -21.21 -6.90
N VAL A 17 -10.65 -21.98 -5.94
CA VAL A 17 -12.09 -22.07 -5.67
C VAL A 17 -12.65 -20.75 -5.16
N LEU A 18 -11.99 -20.06 -4.23
CA LEU A 18 -12.47 -18.76 -3.71
C LEU A 18 -12.59 -17.72 -4.82
N ALA A 19 -11.54 -17.54 -5.63
CA ALA A 19 -11.56 -16.59 -6.72
C ALA A 19 -12.54 -17.01 -7.84
N GLY A 20 -12.66 -18.30 -8.11
CA GLY A 20 -13.57 -18.83 -9.12
C GLY A 20 -15.04 -18.67 -8.74
N VAL A 21 -15.40 -19.02 -7.51
CA VAL A 21 -16.77 -18.89 -7.00
C VAL A 21 -17.18 -17.42 -6.85
N ASP A 22 -16.26 -16.54 -6.43
CA ASP A 22 -16.51 -15.09 -6.41
C ASP A 22 -16.68 -14.51 -7.82
N LEU A 23 -15.91 -14.99 -8.81
CA LEU A 23 -16.09 -14.63 -10.22
C LEU A 23 -17.47 -15.06 -10.76
N ILE A 24 -17.92 -16.25 -10.36
CA ILE A 24 -19.24 -16.78 -10.73
C ILE A 24 -20.36 -15.97 -10.05
N GLY A 25 -20.12 -15.51 -8.82
CA GLY A 25 -21.09 -14.84 -7.96
C GLY A 25 -22.03 -15.80 -7.24
N THR A 26 -21.63 -17.06 -7.01
CA THR A 26 -22.43 -18.05 -6.26
C THR A 26 -22.19 -17.88 -4.77
N ASP A 27 -23.27 -17.77 -3.99
CA ASP A 27 -23.19 -17.68 -2.54
C ASP A 27 -22.78 -19.03 -1.94
N PHE A 28 -21.89 -18.99 -0.96
CA PHE A 28 -21.42 -20.19 -0.26
C PHE A 28 -21.11 -19.89 1.21
N GLU A 29 -21.18 -20.93 2.03
CA GLU A 29 -20.69 -20.93 3.41
C GLU A 29 -19.24 -21.45 3.41
N LEU A 30 -18.31 -20.66 3.94
CA LEU A 30 -16.92 -21.07 4.12
C LEU A 30 -16.79 -21.85 5.44
N VAL A 31 -16.25 -23.08 5.35
CA VAL A 31 -15.85 -23.88 6.50
C VAL A 31 -14.32 -23.96 6.53
N ASN A 32 -13.71 -23.32 7.51
CA ASN A 32 -12.24 -23.25 7.58
C ASN A 32 -11.65 -24.60 8.00
N ILE A 33 -10.73 -25.14 7.20
CA ILE A 33 -9.93 -26.33 7.50
C ILE A 33 -8.48 -25.88 7.63
N ASP A 34 -7.94 -25.84 8.84
CA ASP A 34 -6.55 -25.40 9.07
C ASP A 34 -5.57 -26.39 8.42
N TYR A 35 -4.98 -26.00 7.30
CA TYR A 35 -4.10 -26.88 6.53
C TYR A 35 -2.79 -27.11 7.28
N PHE A 36 -2.20 -26.05 7.83
CA PHE A 36 -0.88 -26.09 8.48
C PHE A 36 -0.87 -26.88 9.79
N ASN A 37 -1.97 -26.83 10.55
CA ASN A 37 -2.12 -27.63 11.78
C ASN A 37 -2.73 -29.02 11.53
N GLY A 38 -2.89 -29.43 10.27
CA GLY A 38 -3.31 -30.79 9.93
C GLY A 38 -4.81 -31.05 10.03
N GLY A 39 -5.66 -30.02 10.06
CA GLY A 39 -7.12 -30.16 10.10
C GLY A 39 -7.69 -30.97 8.92
N HIS A 40 -7.02 -30.96 7.77
CA HIS A 40 -7.35 -31.80 6.61
C HIS A 40 -7.19 -33.31 6.86
N LYS A 41 -6.57 -33.71 7.98
CA LYS A 41 -6.42 -35.12 8.40
C LYS A 41 -7.41 -35.51 9.49
N ASP A 42 -8.20 -34.57 9.99
CA ASP A 42 -9.16 -34.85 11.06
C ASP A 42 -10.22 -35.88 10.60
N PRO A 43 -10.62 -36.85 11.43
CA PRO A 43 -11.65 -37.82 11.10
C PRO A 43 -13.00 -37.20 10.68
N SER A 44 -13.34 -36.00 11.17
CA SER A 44 -14.54 -35.28 10.77
C SER A 44 -14.45 -34.76 9.33
N PHE A 45 -13.28 -34.33 8.88
CA PHE A 45 -13.07 -33.84 7.51
C PHE A 45 -12.79 -34.99 6.52
N THR A 46 -12.05 -36.02 6.92
CA THR A 46 -11.73 -37.17 6.04
C THR A 46 -12.96 -38.02 5.71
N LYS A 47 -14.04 -37.92 6.49
CA LYS A 47 -15.37 -38.42 6.10
C LYS A 47 -15.96 -37.70 4.89
N ILE A 48 -15.59 -36.44 4.68
CA ILE A 48 -16.00 -35.61 3.54
C ILE A 48 -15.03 -35.85 2.38
N ASN A 49 -13.72 -35.76 2.63
CA ASN A 49 -12.69 -36.02 1.62
C ASN A 49 -11.67 -37.06 2.11
N PRO A 50 -11.83 -38.34 1.72
CA PRO A 50 -10.89 -39.41 2.11
C PRO A 50 -9.45 -39.21 1.65
N CYS A 51 -9.20 -38.37 0.63
CA CYS A 51 -7.86 -38.03 0.18
C CYS A 51 -7.13 -37.06 1.13
N ALA A 52 -7.80 -36.56 2.17
CA ALA A 52 -7.25 -35.58 3.11
C ALA A 52 -6.68 -34.34 2.39
N THR A 53 -7.34 -33.89 1.33
CA THR A 53 -6.96 -32.69 0.57
C THR A 53 -8.03 -31.61 0.71
N VAL A 54 -7.62 -30.35 0.52
CA VAL A 54 -8.52 -29.20 0.41
C VAL A 54 -8.38 -28.59 -0.99
N PRO A 55 -9.44 -28.01 -1.58
CA PRO A 55 -10.79 -27.84 -1.02
C PRO A 55 -11.71 -29.06 -1.22
N ALA A 56 -12.81 -29.09 -0.46
CA ALA A 56 -13.97 -29.96 -0.68
C ALA A 56 -15.27 -29.14 -0.55
N ALA A 57 -16.40 -29.66 -1.02
CA ALA A 57 -17.69 -28.97 -0.93
C ALA A 57 -18.85 -29.94 -0.63
N THR A 58 -19.91 -29.41 -0.01
CA THR A 58 -21.17 -30.13 0.19
C THR A 58 -22.37 -29.26 -0.16
N ASP A 59 -23.39 -29.83 -0.79
CA ASP A 59 -24.69 -29.20 -0.99
C ASP A 59 -25.81 -30.26 -0.88
N GLY A 60 -26.52 -30.25 0.24
CA GLY A 60 -27.43 -31.33 0.61
C GLY A 60 -26.71 -32.68 0.69
N ASP A 61 -27.16 -33.65 -0.09
CA ASP A 61 -26.57 -35.01 -0.13
C ASP A 61 -25.34 -35.10 -1.04
N LEU A 62 -25.02 -34.04 -1.79
CA LEU A 62 -23.83 -34.01 -2.64
C LEU A 62 -22.59 -33.75 -1.78
N VAL A 63 -21.58 -34.61 -1.93
CA VAL A 63 -20.20 -34.38 -1.50
C VAL A 63 -19.34 -34.31 -2.74
N LEU A 64 -18.58 -33.22 -2.89
CA LEU A 64 -17.78 -32.97 -4.07
C LEU A 64 -16.34 -32.62 -3.69
N THR A 65 -15.40 -33.29 -4.32
CA THR A 65 -13.96 -33.01 -4.26
C THR A 65 -13.48 -32.52 -5.63
N GLU A 66 -12.22 -32.10 -5.71
CA GLU A 66 -11.61 -31.44 -6.88
C GLU A 66 -12.05 -29.99 -7.10
N SER A 67 -11.07 -29.09 -6.99
CA SER A 67 -11.26 -27.64 -7.13
C SER A 67 -11.91 -27.20 -8.45
N ASN A 68 -11.56 -27.82 -9.58
CA ASN A 68 -12.17 -27.49 -10.87
C ASN A 68 -13.63 -27.97 -10.95
N ALA A 69 -13.95 -29.13 -10.37
CA ALA A 69 -15.32 -29.64 -10.31
C ALA A 69 -16.21 -28.77 -9.41
N ILE A 70 -15.67 -28.31 -8.27
CA ILE A 70 -16.37 -27.38 -7.36
C ILE A 70 -16.73 -26.08 -8.10
N MET A 71 -15.82 -25.49 -8.86
CA MET A 71 -16.11 -24.28 -9.65
C MET A 71 -17.16 -24.53 -10.74
N GLN A 72 -17.09 -25.66 -11.45
CA GLN A 72 -18.09 -26.03 -12.45
C GLN A 72 -19.48 -26.17 -11.82
N TYR A 73 -19.58 -26.91 -10.71
CA TYR A 73 -20.82 -27.08 -9.97
C TYR A 73 -21.38 -25.75 -9.48
N ALA A 74 -20.54 -24.92 -8.86
CA ALA A 74 -20.94 -23.60 -8.37
C ALA A 74 -21.50 -22.71 -9.50
N ALA A 75 -20.95 -22.81 -10.71
CA ALA A 75 -21.45 -22.10 -11.86
C ALA A 75 -22.78 -22.66 -12.39
N ASP A 76 -22.94 -23.99 -12.43
CA ASP A 76 -24.16 -24.63 -12.91
C ASP A 76 -25.35 -24.40 -11.96
N ILE A 77 -25.13 -24.24 -10.64
CA ILE A 77 -26.19 -23.91 -9.67
C ILE A 77 -26.48 -22.42 -9.53
N LYS A 78 -25.69 -21.54 -10.16
CA LYS A 78 -25.86 -20.08 -10.04
C LYS A 78 -27.22 -19.65 -10.62
N GLN A 79 -28.07 -19.08 -9.78
CA GLN A 79 -29.31 -18.44 -10.24
C GLN A 79 -28.99 -17.28 -11.20
N GLY A 80 -29.65 -17.28 -12.36
CA GLY A 80 -29.38 -16.32 -13.45
C GLY A 80 -28.25 -16.74 -14.40
N GLY A 81 -27.59 -17.87 -14.15
CA GLY A 81 -26.45 -18.35 -14.92
C GLY A 81 -25.17 -17.56 -14.67
N SER A 82 -24.06 -17.99 -15.27
CA SER A 82 -22.78 -17.30 -15.20
C SER A 82 -22.08 -17.29 -16.55
N SER A 83 -21.59 -16.13 -16.98
CA SER A 83 -20.74 -16.02 -18.18
C SER A 83 -19.36 -16.66 -17.97
N ALA A 84 -18.92 -16.84 -16.72
CA ALA A 84 -17.63 -17.43 -16.38
C ALA A 84 -17.55 -18.95 -16.70
N TYR A 85 -18.71 -19.62 -16.87
CA TYR A 85 -18.80 -21.01 -17.32
C TYR A 85 -19.95 -21.19 -18.33
N PRO A 86 -19.69 -20.93 -19.63
CA PRO A 86 -20.74 -20.86 -20.65
C PRO A 86 -21.46 -22.22 -20.84
N VAL A 87 -22.75 -22.17 -21.17
CA VAL A 87 -23.57 -23.36 -21.49
C VAL A 87 -23.44 -23.81 -22.95
N ASP A 88 -22.93 -22.94 -23.83
CA ASP A 88 -22.64 -23.32 -25.22
C ASP A 88 -21.66 -24.50 -25.25
N PRO A 89 -22.00 -25.63 -25.90
CA PRO A 89 -21.19 -26.84 -25.83
C PRO A 89 -19.75 -26.66 -26.31
N LYS A 90 -19.51 -25.80 -27.32
CA LYS A 90 -18.17 -25.59 -27.87
C LYS A 90 -17.31 -24.73 -26.95
N ARG A 91 -17.86 -23.62 -26.44
CA ARG A 91 -17.18 -22.78 -25.45
C ARG A 91 -16.93 -23.55 -24.16
N ARG A 92 -17.92 -24.31 -23.68
CA ARG A 92 -17.78 -25.15 -22.47
C ARG A 92 -16.71 -26.23 -22.64
N ALA A 93 -16.64 -26.88 -23.80
CA ALA A 93 -15.60 -27.86 -24.10
C ALA A 93 -14.20 -27.24 -24.05
N ASP A 94 -14.03 -26.00 -24.54
CA ASP A 94 -12.73 -25.32 -24.49
C ASP A 94 -12.33 -24.92 -23.06
N VAL A 95 -13.28 -24.39 -22.27
CA VAL A 95 -13.05 -24.14 -20.83
C VAL A 95 -12.65 -25.43 -20.12
N ASN A 96 -13.39 -26.53 -20.35
CA ASN A 96 -13.10 -27.83 -19.74
C ASN A 96 -11.72 -28.37 -20.16
N ARG A 97 -11.33 -28.20 -21.43
CA ARG A 97 -9.99 -28.57 -21.91
C ARG A 97 -8.90 -27.87 -21.10
N TRP A 98 -9.06 -26.57 -20.85
CA TRP A 98 -8.09 -25.80 -20.06
C TRP A 98 -8.08 -26.17 -18.57
N LEU A 99 -9.24 -26.43 -17.97
CA LEU A 99 -9.33 -26.92 -16.59
C LEU A 99 -8.61 -28.27 -16.42
N LEU A 100 -8.81 -29.19 -17.37
CA LEU A 100 -8.15 -30.51 -17.35
C LEU A 100 -6.64 -30.39 -17.64
N TRP A 101 -6.25 -29.53 -18.58
CA TRP A 101 -4.85 -29.25 -18.88
C TRP A 101 -4.13 -28.61 -17.68
N GLU A 102 -4.80 -27.70 -16.98
CA GLU A 102 -4.27 -27.09 -15.76
C GLU A 102 -3.93 -28.16 -14.72
N ALA A 103 -4.91 -28.98 -14.35
CA ALA A 103 -4.75 -29.98 -13.31
C ALA A 103 -3.73 -31.07 -13.69
N SER A 104 -3.68 -31.46 -14.98
CA SER A 104 -2.86 -32.59 -15.42
C SER A 104 -1.39 -32.25 -15.64
N VAL A 105 -1.07 -31.05 -16.17
CA VAL A 105 0.30 -30.74 -16.60
C VAL A 105 0.81 -29.37 -16.16
N TRP A 106 -0.05 -28.34 -16.11
CA TRP A 106 0.39 -26.99 -15.74
C TRP A 106 0.65 -26.81 -14.26
N PHE A 107 -0.30 -27.26 -13.43
CA PHE A 107 -0.19 -27.17 -11.98
C PHE A 107 1.05 -27.90 -11.48
N PRO A 108 1.34 -29.18 -11.85
CA PRO A 108 2.55 -29.85 -11.41
C PRO A 108 3.83 -29.11 -11.78
N SER A 109 3.90 -28.55 -13.01
CA SER A 109 5.07 -27.82 -13.49
C SER A 109 5.33 -26.54 -12.68
N CYS A 110 4.31 -25.70 -12.48
CA CYS A 110 4.41 -24.50 -11.65
C CYS A 110 4.66 -24.83 -10.17
N TYR A 111 4.13 -25.97 -9.68
CA TYR A 111 4.27 -26.40 -8.30
C TYR A 111 5.73 -26.67 -7.90
N VAL A 112 6.57 -27.11 -8.85
CA VAL A 112 8.02 -27.23 -8.59
C VAL A 112 8.61 -25.88 -8.19
N TYR A 113 8.29 -24.81 -8.92
CA TYR A 113 8.84 -23.47 -8.65
C TYR A 113 8.37 -22.90 -7.31
N ILE A 114 7.09 -23.04 -6.96
CA ILE A 114 6.62 -22.55 -5.66
C ILE A 114 7.23 -23.33 -4.50
N VAL A 115 7.36 -24.65 -4.63
CA VAL A 115 8.00 -25.44 -3.58
C VAL A 115 9.45 -25.01 -3.42
N GLN A 116 10.21 -24.94 -4.52
CA GLN A 116 11.64 -24.66 -4.45
C GLN A 116 11.94 -23.21 -4.08
N ASN A 117 11.27 -22.23 -4.67
CA ASN A 117 11.62 -20.81 -4.49
C ASN A 117 10.82 -20.10 -3.37
N VAL A 118 9.72 -20.67 -2.88
CA VAL A 118 8.90 -20.04 -1.82
C VAL A 118 8.84 -20.94 -0.58
N VAL A 119 8.39 -22.19 -0.72
CA VAL A 119 8.14 -23.06 0.45
C VAL A 119 9.44 -23.51 1.12
N GLN A 120 10.49 -23.84 0.36
CA GLN A 120 11.79 -24.19 0.96
C GLN A 120 12.32 -23.04 1.82
N GLU A 121 12.28 -21.80 1.31
CA GLU A 121 12.72 -20.63 2.06
C GLU A 121 11.86 -20.39 3.31
N LEU A 122 10.53 -20.53 3.19
CA LEU A 122 9.58 -20.44 4.30
C LEU A 122 9.91 -21.43 5.43
N LEU A 123 10.38 -22.63 5.08
CA LEU A 123 10.77 -23.68 6.02
C LEU A 123 12.24 -23.60 6.46
N GLY A 124 12.96 -22.51 6.13
CA GLY A 124 14.37 -22.31 6.45
C GLY A 124 15.35 -23.14 5.61
N GLY A 125 14.85 -23.78 4.56
CA GLY A 125 15.62 -24.51 3.55
C GLY A 125 16.14 -23.60 2.42
N LYS A 126 16.75 -24.23 1.41
CA LYS A 126 17.23 -23.56 0.19
C LYS A 126 16.62 -24.25 -1.04
N PRO A 127 16.36 -23.51 -2.13
CA PRO A 127 15.88 -24.12 -3.37
C PRO A 127 16.86 -25.15 -3.92
N ASP A 128 16.36 -26.32 -4.33
CA ASP A 128 17.11 -27.28 -5.11
C ASP A 128 17.21 -26.80 -6.57
N GLN A 129 18.40 -26.32 -6.95
CA GLN A 129 18.67 -25.83 -8.29
C GLN A 129 18.64 -26.93 -9.35
N ALA A 130 18.93 -28.19 -8.99
CA ALA A 130 18.85 -29.30 -9.93
C ALA A 130 17.39 -29.62 -10.28
N ALA A 131 16.49 -29.59 -9.28
CA ALA A 131 15.05 -29.75 -9.51
C ALA A 131 14.48 -28.63 -10.42
N LEU A 132 14.88 -27.38 -10.17
CA LEU A 132 14.49 -26.23 -11.01
C LEU A 132 15.00 -26.37 -12.45
N SER A 133 16.27 -26.76 -12.62
CA SER A 133 16.89 -26.91 -13.94
C SER A 133 16.30 -28.09 -14.72
N ALA A 134 15.89 -29.17 -14.03
CA ALA A 134 15.23 -30.32 -14.63
C ALA A 134 13.80 -30.00 -15.09
N GLU A 135 13.08 -29.13 -14.37
CA GLU A 135 11.71 -28.74 -14.71
C GLU A 135 11.63 -27.66 -15.81
N GLU A 136 12.64 -26.78 -15.91
CA GLU A 136 12.66 -25.64 -16.82
C GLU A 136 12.32 -25.98 -18.29
N PRO A 137 12.83 -27.07 -18.91
CA PRO A 137 12.42 -27.45 -20.26
C PRO A 137 10.92 -27.79 -20.38
N ASN A 138 10.34 -28.45 -19.37
CA ASN A 138 8.92 -28.79 -19.35
C ASN A 138 8.06 -27.54 -19.13
N PHE A 139 8.45 -26.66 -18.22
CA PHE A 139 7.80 -25.37 -18.03
C PHE A 139 7.76 -24.58 -19.34
N HIS A 140 8.90 -24.45 -20.03
CA HIS A 140 8.97 -23.72 -21.30
C HIS A 140 8.10 -24.35 -22.39
N LYS A 141 8.00 -25.68 -22.44
CA LYS A 141 7.10 -26.40 -23.36
C LYS A 141 5.64 -26.01 -23.11
N LEU A 142 5.21 -25.99 -21.85
CA LEU A 142 3.83 -25.66 -21.48
C LEU A 142 3.54 -24.16 -21.61
N ALA A 143 4.46 -23.28 -21.21
CA ALA A 143 4.34 -21.84 -21.36
C ALA A 143 4.19 -21.43 -22.84
N LYS A 144 4.87 -22.11 -23.78
CA LYS A 144 4.64 -21.88 -25.22
C LYS A 144 3.19 -22.13 -25.64
N VAL A 145 2.49 -23.11 -25.03
CA VAL A 145 1.08 -23.38 -25.32
C VAL A 145 0.17 -22.23 -24.86
N LEU A 146 0.44 -21.70 -23.66
CA LEU A 146 -0.27 -20.52 -23.16
C LEU A 146 0.02 -19.28 -23.99
N GLU A 147 1.28 -19.02 -24.32
CA GLU A 147 1.69 -17.83 -25.08
C GLU A 147 1.11 -17.82 -26.50
N MET A 148 1.03 -18.96 -27.18
CA MET A 148 0.35 -19.07 -28.48
C MET A 148 -1.12 -18.62 -28.43
N THR A 149 -1.76 -18.76 -27.27
CA THR A 149 -3.14 -18.35 -27.02
C THR A 149 -3.20 -16.88 -26.61
N LEU A 150 -2.44 -16.51 -25.57
CA LEU A 150 -2.48 -15.19 -24.91
C LEU A 150 -1.79 -14.06 -25.66
N SER A 151 -1.00 -14.39 -26.70
CA SER A 151 -0.49 -13.40 -27.67
C SER A 151 -1.56 -12.93 -28.65
N LYS A 152 -2.67 -13.67 -28.80
CA LYS A 152 -3.76 -13.36 -29.74
C LYS A 152 -5.07 -13.00 -29.04
N GLN A 153 -5.22 -13.39 -27.78
CA GLN A 153 -6.47 -13.26 -27.02
C GLN A 153 -6.21 -12.61 -25.67
N LYS A 154 -7.23 -11.89 -25.17
CA LYS A 154 -7.17 -11.25 -23.84
C LYS A 154 -7.15 -12.30 -22.72
N TRP A 155 -8.03 -13.30 -22.82
CA TRP A 155 -8.24 -14.38 -21.86
C TRP A 155 -8.03 -15.76 -22.52
N ILE A 156 -7.93 -16.82 -21.71
CA ILE A 156 -7.49 -18.12 -22.20
C ILE A 156 -8.53 -18.86 -23.06
N ALA A 157 -9.81 -18.64 -22.76
CA ALA A 157 -10.95 -19.28 -23.42
C ALA A 157 -11.79 -18.29 -24.25
N GLY A 158 -11.21 -17.15 -24.66
CA GLY A 158 -11.85 -16.17 -25.52
C GLY A 158 -11.66 -14.71 -25.11
N ASN A 159 -12.72 -13.92 -25.32
CA ASN A 159 -12.73 -12.47 -25.08
C ASN A 159 -13.21 -12.09 -23.67
N GLU A 160 -13.78 -13.04 -22.93
CA GLU A 160 -14.30 -12.85 -21.57
C GLU A 160 -13.52 -13.73 -20.61
N VAL A 161 -13.39 -13.29 -19.37
CA VAL A 161 -12.76 -14.08 -18.31
C VAL A 161 -13.65 -15.26 -17.94
N THR A 162 -13.03 -16.42 -17.73
CA THR A 162 -13.72 -17.66 -17.35
C THR A 162 -13.05 -18.33 -16.16
N ILE A 163 -13.68 -19.37 -15.61
CA ILE A 163 -13.05 -20.19 -14.57
C ILE A 163 -11.75 -20.87 -15.04
N ALA A 164 -11.54 -21.05 -16.35
CA ALA A 164 -10.26 -21.54 -16.89
C ALA A 164 -9.12 -20.55 -16.65
N ASP A 165 -9.39 -19.24 -16.71
CA ASP A 165 -8.39 -18.23 -16.44
C ASP A 165 -7.95 -18.27 -14.97
N ILE A 166 -8.92 -18.31 -14.06
CA ILE A 166 -8.65 -18.46 -12.62
C ILE A 166 -7.89 -19.75 -12.34
N ALA A 167 -8.27 -20.85 -12.98
CA ALA A 167 -7.60 -22.13 -12.79
C ALA A 167 -6.12 -22.07 -13.19
N ILE A 168 -5.82 -21.61 -14.40
CA ILE A 168 -4.44 -21.55 -14.92
C ILE A 168 -3.59 -20.55 -14.15
N ALA A 169 -4.19 -19.46 -13.66
CA ALA A 169 -3.47 -18.43 -12.89
C ALA A 169 -3.14 -18.91 -11.48
N SER A 170 -3.97 -19.77 -10.89
CA SER A 170 -3.84 -20.27 -9.51
C SER A 170 -2.46 -20.86 -9.20
N PRO A 171 -1.89 -21.80 -9.96
CA PRO A 171 -0.54 -22.30 -9.68
C PRO A 171 0.56 -21.25 -9.88
N MET A 172 0.28 -20.13 -10.57
CA MET A 172 1.19 -19.00 -10.78
C MET A 172 0.96 -17.83 -9.79
N HIS A 173 0.16 -18.01 -8.75
CA HIS A 173 -0.35 -16.92 -7.91
C HIS A 173 0.71 -16.10 -7.15
N LEU A 174 1.97 -16.53 -7.16
CA LEU A 174 3.14 -15.81 -6.66
C LEU A 174 4.25 -15.79 -7.72
N TRP A 175 3.92 -15.60 -9.00
CA TRP A 175 4.84 -15.82 -10.12
C TRP A 175 6.17 -15.06 -10.01
N ARG A 176 6.21 -13.90 -9.33
CA ARG A 176 7.43 -13.12 -9.07
C ARG A 176 8.31 -13.82 -8.03
N GLU A 177 7.75 -14.27 -6.91
CA GLU A 177 8.45 -14.97 -5.82
C GLU A 177 8.80 -16.42 -6.20
N GLN A 178 7.93 -17.08 -6.96
CA GLN A 178 8.18 -18.37 -7.61
C GLN A 178 9.33 -18.28 -8.62
N LYS A 179 9.66 -17.08 -9.10
CA LYS A 179 10.65 -16.83 -10.16
C LYS A 179 10.34 -17.65 -11.42
N LEU A 180 9.07 -17.67 -11.83
CA LEU A 180 8.68 -18.38 -13.06
C LEU A 180 9.45 -17.79 -14.26
N PRO A 181 10.00 -18.60 -15.18
CA PRO A 181 10.84 -18.13 -16.28
C PRO A 181 10.00 -17.51 -17.41
N LEU A 182 9.38 -16.36 -17.12
CA LEU A 182 8.40 -15.69 -17.97
C LEU A 182 8.98 -14.63 -18.91
N LYS A 183 10.30 -14.40 -18.90
CA LYS A 183 10.98 -13.33 -19.66
C LYS A 183 10.61 -13.30 -21.15
N ASN A 184 10.40 -14.47 -21.76
CA ASN A 184 10.09 -14.62 -23.19
C ASN A 184 8.60 -14.83 -23.48
N TYR A 185 7.73 -14.58 -22.50
CA TYR A 185 6.28 -14.83 -22.58
C TYR A 185 5.49 -13.57 -22.17
N PRO A 186 5.54 -12.50 -22.98
CA PRO A 186 4.86 -11.24 -22.68
C PRO A 186 3.34 -11.38 -22.65
N GLY A 187 2.74 -12.28 -23.45
CA GLY A 187 1.30 -12.57 -23.42
C GLY A 187 0.86 -13.14 -22.07
N ILE A 188 1.61 -14.10 -21.54
CA ILE A 188 1.39 -14.65 -20.19
C ILE A 188 1.56 -13.57 -19.12
N THR A 189 2.65 -12.78 -19.19
CA THR A 189 2.95 -11.74 -18.20
C THR A 189 1.85 -10.68 -18.14
N ARG A 190 1.40 -10.20 -19.31
CA ARG A 190 0.24 -9.31 -19.40
C ARG A 190 -1.00 -9.95 -18.80
N TRP A 191 -1.30 -11.20 -19.17
CA TRP A 191 -2.51 -11.89 -18.73
C TRP A 191 -2.56 -12.09 -17.21
N ILE A 192 -1.48 -12.55 -16.58
CA ILE A 192 -1.46 -12.72 -15.12
C ILE A 192 -1.59 -11.38 -14.38
N GLN A 193 -1.03 -10.30 -14.91
CA GLN A 193 -1.22 -8.94 -14.37
C GLN A 193 -2.67 -8.44 -14.50
N GLU A 194 -3.39 -8.84 -15.55
CA GLU A 194 -4.83 -8.55 -15.69
C GLU A 194 -5.66 -9.39 -14.71
N ILE A 195 -5.28 -10.65 -14.44
CA ILE A 195 -5.88 -11.48 -13.39
C ILE A 195 -5.69 -10.84 -12.01
N GLU A 196 -4.48 -10.34 -11.72
CA GLU A 196 -4.15 -9.65 -10.45
C GLU A 196 -5.06 -8.43 -10.16
N LYS A 197 -5.66 -7.84 -11.20
CA LYS A 197 -6.59 -6.70 -11.09
C LYS A 197 -8.04 -7.12 -10.85
N LEU A 198 -8.39 -8.40 -11.00
CA LEU A 198 -9.76 -8.85 -10.82
C LEU A 198 -10.17 -8.79 -9.34
N PRO A 199 -11.35 -8.23 -9.00
CA PRO A 199 -11.81 -8.18 -7.61
C PRO A 199 -11.85 -9.55 -6.93
N CYS A 200 -12.29 -10.59 -7.66
CA CYS A 200 -12.34 -11.96 -7.16
C CYS A 200 -10.96 -12.53 -6.79
N TRP A 201 -9.92 -12.09 -7.50
CA TRP A 201 -8.55 -12.50 -7.22
C TRP A 201 -7.97 -11.74 -6.02
N GLN A 202 -8.16 -10.43 -5.98
CA GLN A 202 -7.64 -9.56 -4.91
C GLN A 202 -8.16 -9.96 -3.52
N LYS A 203 -9.45 -10.32 -3.41
CA LYS A 203 -10.06 -10.80 -2.16
C LYS A 203 -9.34 -12.00 -1.54
N THR A 204 -8.62 -12.79 -2.35
CA THR A 204 -7.90 -13.99 -1.88
C THR A 204 -6.44 -13.73 -1.50
N GLN A 205 -5.88 -12.58 -1.87
CA GLN A 205 -4.44 -12.31 -1.79
C GLN A 205 -3.94 -12.24 -0.33
N GLY A 206 -4.72 -11.64 0.58
CA GLY A 206 -4.30 -11.43 1.96
C GLY A 206 -3.99 -12.72 2.72
N ALA A 207 -4.77 -13.77 2.51
CA ALA A 207 -4.52 -15.06 3.14
C ALA A 207 -3.24 -15.74 2.64
N VAL A 208 -2.95 -15.62 1.34
CA VAL A 208 -1.71 -16.13 0.74
C VAL A 208 -0.50 -15.41 1.28
N GLU A 209 -0.52 -14.08 1.31
CA GLU A 209 0.63 -13.28 1.78
C GLU A 209 0.97 -13.59 3.23
N LYS A 210 -0.04 -13.65 4.09
CA LYS A 210 0.12 -13.97 5.50
C LYS A 210 0.80 -15.33 5.72
N ALA A 211 0.43 -16.34 4.94
CA ALA A 211 0.90 -17.71 5.14
C ALA A 211 2.19 -18.03 4.39
N LEU A 212 2.33 -17.62 3.13
CA LEU A 212 3.43 -18.03 2.25
C LEU A 212 4.55 -17.02 2.16
N LEU A 213 4.31 -15.77 2.56
CA LEU A 213 5.29 -14.69 2.51
C LEU A 213 5.40 -13.96 3.86
N PRO A 214 5.57 -14.64 5.01
CA PRO A 214 5.53 -14.00 6.33
C PRO A 214 6.71 -13.05 6.59
N ASN A 215 7.84 -13.23 5.90
CA ASN A 215 9.04 -12.39 5.99
C ASN A 215 9.03 -11.25 4.97
N LYS A 216 8.19 -11.35 3.94
CA LYS A 216 7.76 -10.18 3.18
C LYS A 216 6.81 -9.48 4.14
N LYS A 217 7.12 -8.24 4.56
CA LYS A 217 6.30 -7.51 5.53
C LYS A 217 4.84 -7.76 5.23
N GLN A 218 4.16 -8.42 6.17
CA GLN A 218 2.77 -8.82 5.99
C GLN A 218 2.00 -7.60 5.51
N SER A 219 1.46 -7.64 4.29
CA SER A 219 0.31 -6.79 4.01
C SER A 219 -0.74 -7.31 4.97
N THR A 220 -1.09 -6.50 5.97
CA THR A 220 -2.06 -6.86 6.99
C THR A 220 -3.46 -6.82 6.38
N ASN A 221 -3.70 -7.69 5.41
CA ASN A 221 -5.01 -7.95 4.83
C ASN A 221 -5.72 -9.00 5.68
N GLY A 222 -6.07 -8.56 6.89
CA GLY A 222 -6.96 -9.23 7.83
C GLY A 222 -8.11 -8.32 8.26
N ALA A 223 -8.51 -7.38 7.40
CA ALA A 223 -9.80 -6.71 7.25
C ALA A 223 -9.55 -5.57 6.23
N ASN A 224 -10.28 -5.56 5.10
CA ASN A 224 -10.31 -4.48 4.10
C ASN A 224 -9.09 -4.26 3.16
N GLY A 225 -8.45 -5.35 2.73
CA GLY A 225 -7.44 -5.33 1.67
C GLY A 225 -7.97 -5.34 0.23
N SER A 226 -8.79 -4.35 -0.13
CA SER A 226 -8.90 -3.96 -1.54
C SER A 226 -7.79 -2.97 -1.85
N GLY A 227 -7.62 -2.56 -3.11
CA GLY A 227 -7.17 -1.19 -3.37
C GLY A 227 -8.20 -0.21 -2.80
N GLY A 228 -8.29 -0.16 -1.47
CA GLY A 228 -9.37 0.40 -0.70
C GLY A 228 -9.02 1.80 -0.25
N SER A 229 -10.03 2.66 -0.20
CA SER A 229 -9.99 3.85 0.63
C SER A 229 -10.54 3.52 2.01
N VAL A 230 -10.02 4.21 3.01
CA VAL A 230 -10.78 4.45 4.25
C VAL A 230 -11.49 5.78 4.10
N LYS A 231 -12.74 5.86 4.55
CA LYS A 231 -13.43 7.14 4.69
C LYS A 231 -13.09 7.72 6.05
N ALA A 232 -12.40 8.86 6.05
CA ALA A 232 -12.00 9.54 7.27
C ALA A 232 -12.19 11.04 7.12
N THR A 233 -12.32 11.71 8.26
CA THR A 233 -12.44 13.17 8.30
C THR A 233 -11.05 13.81 8.17
N LEU A 234 -10.89 14.69 7.19
CA LEU A 234 -9.78 15.62 7.11
C LEU A 234 -10.26 17.05 7.38
N ASN A 235 -9.49 17.79 8.17
CA ASN A 235 -9.82 19.14 8.57
C ASN A 235 -9.20 20.13 7.58
N TYR A 236 -9.96 20.51 6.56
CA TYR A 236 -9.61 21.61 5.66
C TYR A 236 -9.95 22.95 6.32
N THR A 237 -9.59 24.04 5.65
CA THR A 237 -9.93 25.40 6.10
C THR A 237 -10.68 26.16 5.02
N LYS A 238 -11.68 26.96 5.41
CA LYS A 238 -12.35 27.88 4.47
C LYS A 238 -11.43 29.05 4.14
N ASP A 239 -11.31 29.37 2.86
CA ASP A 239 -10.64 30.60 2.44
C ASP A 239 -11.59 31.79 2.66
N VAL A 240 -11.27 32.63 3.65
CA VAL A 240 -12.07 33.80 4.06
C VAL A 240 -11.53 35.12 3.50
N SER A 241 -10.73 35.06 2.44
CA SER A 241 -10.17 36.25 1.79
C SER A 241 -11.25 37.31 1.49
N PRO A 242 -11.01 38.61 1.82
CA PRO A 242 -9.73 39.21 2.18
C PRO A 242 -9.36 39.15 3.68
N GLN A 243 -10.16 38.51 4.54
CA GLN A 243 -9.79 38.27 5.95
C GLN A 243 -8.63 37.27 6.01
N LEU A 244 -7.74 37.42 7.01
CA LEU A 244 -6.63 36.48 7.23
C LEU A 244 -7.06 35.29 8.07
N THR A 245 -6.46 34.13 7.79
CA THR A 245 -6.47 32.98 8.71
C THR A 245 -5.19 33.00 9.53
N GLU A 246 -5.31 32.96 10.86
CA GLU A 246 -4.19 33.21 11.77
C GLU A 246 -4.16 32.22 12.96
N ILE A 247 -2.97 31.94 13.48
CA ILE A 247 -2.77 31.30 14.78
C ILE A 247 -1.81 32.15 15.60
N TYR A 248 -2.18 32.47 16.85
CA TYR A 248 -1.32 33.13 17.81
C TYR A 248 -0.76 32.12 18.81
N PHE A 249 0.57 32.04 18.91
CA PHE A 249 1.27 31.19 19.88
C PHE A 249 1.51 31.91 21.22
N TYR A 250 0.82 33.02 21.47
CA TYR A 250 0.89 33.82 22.70
C TYR A 250 -0.42 34.54 22.94
N GLU A 251 -0.71 34.87 24.20
CA GLU A 251 -1.92 35.62 24.57
C GLU A 251 -1.80 37.09 24.13
N THR A 252 -2.83 37.58 23.43
CA THR A 252 -2.92 38.98 22.98
C THR A 252 -4.37 39.33 22.64
N GLU A 253 -4.77 40.59 22.78
CA GLU A 253 -6.11 41.03 22.36
C GLU A 253 -6.34 40.85 20.85
N LYS A 254 -5.26 40.85 20.05
CA LYS A 254 -5.33 40.65 18.60
C LYS A 254 -5.79 39.25 18.19
N SER A 255 -5.76 38.26 19.09
CA SER A 255 -6.22 36.91 18.79
C SER A 255 -7.74 36.75 18.94
N LYS A 256 -8.46 37.76 19.43
CA LYS A 256 -9.92 37.70 19.55
C LYS A 256 -10.60 37.96 18.20
N GLY A 257 -11.52 37.08 17.81
CA GLY A 257 -12.30 37.22 16.58
C GLY A 257 -11.52 36.96 15.29
N ILE A 258 -10.36 36.32 15.38
CA ILE A 258 -9.61 35.84 14.21
C ILE A 258 -10.31 34.63 13.58
N HIS A 259 -9.99 34.36 12.32
CA HIS A 259 -10.33 33.09 11.70
C HIS A 259 -9.22 32.08 11.99
N GLU A 260 -9.52 31.07 12.80
CA GLU A 260 -8.62 29.94 13.06
C GLU A 260 -8.81 28.85 11.98
N PRO A 261 -7.76 28.06 11.66
CA PRO A 261 -7.87 27.03 10.63
C PRO A 261 -8.60 25.76 11.11
N GLY A 262 -8.97 24.90 10.16
CA GLY A 262 -9.61 23.60 10.42
C GLY A 262 -11.14 23.65 10.51
N ASP A 263 -11.76 24.74 10.09
CA ASP A 263 -13.20 25.00 10.18
C ASP A 263 -14.03 24.38 9.04
N ALA A 264 -13.40 23.60 8.16
CA ALA A 264 -14.01 22.88 7.05
C ALA A 264 -13.65 21.39 7.11
N ALA A 265 -14.18 20.68 8.10
CA ALA A 265 -14.05 19.23 8.18
C ALA A 265 -14.83 18.55 7.05
N HIS A 266 -14.18 17.67 6.30
CA HIS A 266 -14.80 16.88 5.24
C HIS A 266 -14.42 15.42 5.36
N GLU A 267 -15.40 14.53 5.20
CA GLU A 267 -15.13 13.12 5.00
C GLU A 267 -14.59 12.91 3.58
N VAL A 268 -13.44 12.25 3.49
CA VAL A 268 -12.76 11.98 2.22
C VAL A 268 -12.34 10.52 2.15
N ASP A 269 -12.20 10.03 0.91
CA ASP A 269 -11.56 8.76 0.64
C ASP A 269 -10.03 8.92 0.70
N ILE A 270 -9.40 8.22 1.65
CA ILE A 270 -7.94 8.16 1.78
C ILE A 270 -7.49 6.76 1.35
N HIS A 271 -6.81 6.70 0.20
CA HIS A 271 -6.47 5.46 -0.48
C HIS A 271 -5.22 4.79 0.07
N ASP A 272 -5.24 3.47 0.16
CA ASP A 272 -4.03 2.67 0.39
C ASP A 272 -3.03 2.87 -0.77
N GLY A 273 -1.85 3.40 -0.43
CA GLY A 273 -0.77 3.69 -1.37
C GLY A 273 0.18 2.53 -1.67
N TRP A 274 0.12 1.39 -0.97
CA TRP A 274 1.14 0.33 -1.08
C TRP A 274 1.28 -0.24 -2.49
N SER A 275 0.17 -0.43 -3.19
CA SER A 275 0.17 -0.94 -4.58
C SER A 275 0.84 0.01 -5.58
N ARG A 276 0.96 1.29 -5.23
CA ARG A 276 1.57 2.37 -6.03
C ARG A 276 2.82 2.93 -5.37
N ALA A 277 3.38 2.25 -4.37
CA ALA A 277 4.50 2.75 -3.58
C ALA A 277 5.68 3.21 -4.46
N ASP A 278 6.00 2.44 -5.50
CA ASP A 278 7.09 2.72 -6.44
C ASP A 278 6.74 3.79 -7.49
N ASP A 279 5.46 4.14 -7.65
CA ASP A 279 5.02 5.17 -8.60
C ASP A 279 5.16 6.59 -8.02
N PHE A 280 5.08 6.73 -6.69
CA PHE A 280 5.08 8.04 -6.04
C PHE A 280 6.49 8.67 -6.05
N HIS A 281 6.66 9.67 -6.91
CA HIS A 281 7.87 10.48 -7.01
C HIS A 281 7.69 11.92 -6.48
N VAL A 282 8.66 12.45 -5.73
CA VAL A 282 8.60 13.80 -5.13
C VAL A 282 8.44 14.92 -6.15
N ASP A 283 9.06 14.83 -7.33
CA ASP A 283 8.94 15.84 -8.38
C ASP A 283 7.61 15.78 -9.13
N LYS A 284 6.83 14.71 -8.99
CA LYS A 284 5.55 14.52 -9.70
C LYS A 284 4.34 14.65 -8.78
N HIS A 285 4.36 13.96 -7.64
CA HIS A 285 3.21 13.85 -6.74
C HIS A 285 3.37 14.70 -5.47
N GLY A 286 4.54 15.33 -5.27
CA GLY A 286 4.85 16.08 -4.05
C GLY A 286 5.32 15.20 -2.89
N PHE A 287 5.25 13.87 -3.00
CA PHE A 287 5.77 12.94 -2.01
C PHE A 287 6.33 11.66 -2.64
N SER A 288 7.11 10.90 -1.86
CA SER A 288 7.52 9.53 -2.21
C SER A 288 7.66 8.64 -0.98
N LEU A 289 7.54 7.33 -1.18
CA LEU A 289 7.86 6.32 -0.17
C LEU A 289 9.22 5.69 -0.49
N ASN A 290 10.07 5.54 0.51
CA ASN A 290 11.41 4.99 0.31
C ASN A 290 11.76 3.97 1.39
N ASP A 291 12.60 3.00 1.02
CA ASP A 291 13.28 2.14 1.99
C ASP A 291 14.39 2.91 2.70
N PHE A 292 14.33 2.93 4.03
CA PHE A 292 15.36 3.55 4.85
C PHE A 292 15.37 2.93 6.25
N ARG A 293 16.38 2.08 6.49
CA ARG A 293 16.68 1.50 7.80
C ARG A 293 17.78 2.32 8.46
N ALA A 294 17.40 3.06 9.50
CA ALA A 294 18.34 3.86 10.28
C ALA A 294 19.32 2.94 11.03
N LYS A 295 20.58 3.35 11.10
CA LYS A 295 21.60 2.75 11.97
C LYS A 295 21.53 3.32 13.38
N TYR A 296 20.98 4.53 13.53
CA TYR A 296 20.67 5.17 14.80
C TYR A 296 19.96 4.21 15.76
N SER A 297 20.53 4.05 16.95
CA SER A 297 20.09 3.07 17.96
C SER A 297 19.91 3.67 19.35
N LYS A 298 20.11 4.99 19.50
CA LYS A 298 19.94 5.71 20.76
C LYS A 298 18.48 6.07 21.00
N ALA A 299 18.19 6.63 22.17
CA ALA A 299 16.85 7.07 22.52
C ALA A 299 16.44 8.28 21.66
N TRP A 300 15.18 8.33 21.24
CA TRP A 300 14.65 9.43 20.41
C TRP A 300 14.27 10.67 21.23
N ASP A 301 14.43 10.69 22.55
CA ASP A 301 14.23 11.87 23.38
C ASP A 301 15.51 12.64 23.70
N ASP A 302 16.63 12.26 23.06
CA ASP A 302 17.93 12.93 23.16
C ASP A 302 18.25 13.70 21.86
N ASP A 303 17.89 14.98 21.83
CA ASP A 303 18.09 15.88 20.69
C ASP A 303 19.57 15.98 20.25
N GLU A 304 20.53 15.85 21.17
CA GLU A 304 21.96 15.94 20.85
C GLU A 304 22.39 14.75 20.01
N THR A 305 22.05 13.53 20.45
CA THR A 305 22.38 12.31 19.70
C THR A 305 21.64 12.21 18.37
N VAL A 306 20.39 12.68 18.29
CA VAL A 306 19.66 12.80 17.00
C VAL A 306 20.44 13.70 16.04
N ARG A 307 20.94 14.85 16.51
CA ARG A 307 21.72 15.78 15.68
C ARG A 307 23.08 15.22 15.29
N SER A 308 23.80 14.58 16.20
CA SER A 308 25.18 14.11 15.95
C SER A 308 25.24 12.79 15.20
N GLU A 309 24.26 11.89 15.38
CA GLU A 309 24.28 10.53 14.83
C GLU A 309 23.24 10.30 13.72
N PHE A 310 22.02 10.84 13.85
CA PHE A 310 20.94 10.58 12.88
C PHE A 310 20.91 11.57 11.71
N TYR A 311 21.18 12.85 11.93
CA TYR A 311 21.22 13.85 10.84
C TYR A 311 22.20 13.49 9.71
N PRO A 312 23.42 12.99 9.99
CA PRO A 312 24.32 12.54 8.93
C PRO A 312 23.72 11.44 8.04
N GLU A 313 22.99 10.48 8.62
CA GLU A 313 22.31 9.43 7.85
C GLU A 313 21.25 10.00 6.91
N ILE A 314 20.48 10.99 7.38
CA ILE A 314 19.48 11.68 6.57
C ILE A 314 20.13 12.47 5.43
N VAL A 315 21.23 13.17 5.69
CA VAL A 315 21.98 13.90 4.66
C VAL A 315 22.45 12.95 3.56
N GLU A 316 23.10 11.83 3.93
CA GLU A 316 23.56 10.84 2.95
C GLU A 316 22.41 10.24 2.15
N PHE A 317 21.32 9.89 2.83
CA PHE A 317 20.12 9.36 2.20
C PHE A 317 19.51 10.33 1.18
N LEU A 318 19.30 11.60 1.56
CA LEU A 318 18.71 12.59 0.66
C LEU A 318 19.63 12.93 -0.51
N LYS A 319 20.95 13.03 -0.30
CA LYS A 319 21.91 13.20 -1.41
C LYS A 319 21.81 12.07 -2.43
N LYS A 320 21.74 10.81 -1.96
CA LYS A 320 21.63 9.64 -2.82
C LYS A 320 20.28 9.57 -3.54
N THR A 321 19.18 9.82 -2.83
CA THR A 321 17.82 9.66 -3.34
C THR A 321 17.43 10.76 -4.31
N LEU A 322 17.89 11.99 -4.07
CA LEU A 322 17.50 13.16 -4.87
C LEU A 322 18.57 13.61 -5.86
N GLY A 323 19.83 13.21 -5.67
CA GLY A 323 20.96 13.77 -6.40
C GLY A 323 21.36 15.17 -5.91
N ALA A 324 20.98 15.55 -4.69
CA ALA A 324 21.36 16.85 -4.10
C ALA A 324 22.87 16.92 -3.83
N GLN A 325 23.49 18.08 -4.09
CA GLN A 325 24.91 18.31 -3.80
C GLN A 325 25.14 18.62 -2.32
N GLU A 326 24.21 19.34 -1.71
CA GLU A 326 24.24 19.76 -0.31
C GLU A 326 22.86 19.58 0.31
N VAL A 327 22.83 19.13 1.56
CA VAL A 327 21.60 19.00 2.35
C VAL A 327 21.85 19.61 3.71
N LEU A 328 21.02 20.56 4.11
CA LEU A 328 20.99 21.13 5.45
C LEU A 328 19.82 20.54 6.22
N VAL A 329 20.08 19.88 7.35
CA VAL A 329 19.06 19.56 8.34
C VAL A 329 19.04 20.69 9.37
N PHE A 330 17.89 21.35 9.54
CA PHE A 330 17.80 22.53 10.42
C PHE A 330 16.89 22.35 11.62
N ASP A 331 15.99 21.37 11.60
CA ASP A 331 15.03 21.13 12.67
C ASP A 331 14.49 19.69 12.63
N HIS A 332 13.98 19.22 13.77
CA HIS A 332 13.22 17.97 13.84
C HIS A 332 12.05 18.06 14.82
N THR A 333 11.03 17.23 14.60
CA THR A 333 9.94 17.02 15.54
C THR A 333 9.75 15.52 15.77
N ILE A 334 9.80 15.13 17.03
CA ILE A 334 9.57 13.79 17.53
C ILE A 334 8.21 13.76 18.22
N ARG A 335 7.51 12.65 18.04
CA ARG A 335 6.16 12.43 18.56
C ARG A 335 6.19 11.11 19.30
N THR A 336 5.89 11.13 20.60
CA THR A 336 5.84 9.95 21.47
C THR A 336 4.64 10.04 22.41
N LYS A 337 4.24 8.91 23.03
CA LYS A 337 3.16 8.87 24.03
C LYS A 337 3.32 9.91 25.15
N LYS A 338 4.56 10.19 25.57
CA LYS A 338 4.87 11.13 26.66
C LYS A 338 4.49 12.58 26.33
N ASN A 339 4.34 12.92 25.04
CA ASN A 339 4.25 14.30 24.57
C ASN A 339 2.88 14.66 23.96
N VAL A 340 1.90 13.73 23.95
CA VAL A 340 0.54 13.96 23.45
C VAL A 340 -0.22 15.02 24.28
N ALA A 341 0.15 15.22 25.55
CA ALA A 341 -0.50 16.16 26.45
C ALA A 341 0.03 17.61 26.38
N LYS A 342 1.02 17.91 25.54
CA LYS A 342 1.58 19.27 25.43
C LYS A 342 0.82 20.10 24.37
N PRO A 343 0.33 21.32 24.69
CA PRO A 343 -0.37 22.17 23.73
C PRO A 343 0.50 22.52 22.52
N LEU A 344 -0.12 22.62 21.33
CA LEU A 344 0.52 23.15 20.12
C LEU A 344 1.09 24.57 20.30
N THR A 345 0.55 25.32 21.27
CA THR A 345 0.90 26.71 21.59
C THR A 345 2.16 26.86 22.45
N ASP A 346 2.79 25.78 22.91
CA ASP A 346 4.02 25.87 23.69
C ASP A 346 5.23 26.26 22.80
N GLN A 347 5.67 27.51 22.95
CA GLN A 347 6.82 28.05 22.23
C GLN A 347 8.16 27.43 22.67
N LYS A 348 8.24 26.86 23.88
CA LYS A 348 9.51 26.41 24.47
C LYS A 348 9.86 24.96 24.14
N ASN A 349 8.92 24.18 23.59
CA ASN A 349 9.11 22.77 23.28
C ASN A 349 8.60 22.41 21.87
N THR A 350 9.33 22.85 20.84
CA THR A 350 8.96 22.67 19.43
C THR A 350 9.28 21.28 18.89
N SER A 351 10.22 20.57 19.49
CA SER A 351 10.64 19.24 19.05
C SER A 351 9.69 18.14 19.49
N GLN A 352 8.77 18.35 20.43
CA GLN A 352 7.91 17.29 20.97
C GLN A 352 6.42 17.66 20.93
N ARG A 353 5.66 17.12 19.97
CA ARG A 353 4.27 17.55 19.70
C ARG A 353 3.32 16.39 19.36
N ALA A 354 2.02 16.59 19.59
CA ALA A 354 0.96 15.67 19.13
C ALA A 354 0.75 15.74 17.59
N PRO A 355 0.38 14.64 16.92
CA PRO A 355 0.03 14.62 15.49
C PRO A 355 -0.89 15.77 15.08
N VAL A 356 -0.55 16.46 13.99
CA VAL A 356 -1.35 17.58 13.48
C VAL A 356 -2.44 17.04 12.57
N GLN A 357 -3.70 17.16 13.00
CA GLN A 357 -4.89 16.82 12.22
C GLN A 357 -5.45 18.08 11.55
N LEU A 358 -4.63 18.75 10.76
CA LEU A 358 -4.98 19.92 9.95
C LEU A 358 -4.38 19.71 8.57
N VAL A 359 -5.16 19.92 7.51
CA VAL A 359 -4.64 19.85 6.14
C VAL A 359 -3.79 21.10 5.87
N HIS A 360 -2.49 20.90 5.67
CA HIS A 360 -1.53 21.98 5.48
C HIS A 360 -0.33 21.59 4.60
N CYS A 361 0.47 22.59 4.24
CA CYS A 361 1.83 22.45 3.73
C CYS A 361 2.73 23.45 4.49
N ASP A 362 3.91 23.01 4.91
CA ASP A 362 4.75 23.72 5.89
C ASP A 362 5.36 25.03 5.39
N TYR A 363 5.42 25.24 4.08
CA TYR A 363 6.00 26.45 3.49
C TYR A 363 5.10 27.04 2.42
N THR A 364 5.26 28.34 2.24
CA THR A 364 4.73 29.12 1.12
C THR A 364 5.84 29.46 0.14
N ALA A 365 5.45 29.99 -1.03
CA ALA A 365 6.42 30.49 -2.00
C ALA A 365 7.32 31.60 -1.43
N GLU A 366 6.83 32.36 -0.44
CA GLU A 366 7.60 33.41 0.23
C GLU A 366 8.36 32.91 1.45
N SER A 367 7.81 31.97 2.24
CA SER A 367 8.44 31.55 3.49
C SER A 367 9.63 30.61 3.27
N GLY A 368 9.63 29.80 2.20
CA GLY A 368 10.76 28.93 1.84
C GLY A 368 12.07 29.70 1.62
N PRO A 369 12.16 30.62 0.64
CA PRO A 369 13.36 31.43 0.41
C PRO A 369 13.76 32.29 1.63
N LYS A 370 12.79 32.86 2.36
CA LYS A 370 13.06 33.59 3.61
C LYS A 370 13.74 32.70 4.66
N ARG A 371 13.36 31.43 4.74
CA ARG A 371 13.96 30.48 5.68
C ARG A 371 15.42 30.18 5.37
N ILE A 372 15.81 30.14 4.09
CA ILE A 372 17.24 30.04 3.70
C ILE A 372 18.01 31.27 4.20
N ILE A 373 17.47 32.48 4.00
CA ILE A 373 18.11 33.73 4.48
C ILE A 373 18.29 33.72 5.99
N GLN A 374 17.28 33.24 6.75
CA GLN A 374 17.35 33.15 8.21
C GLN A 374 18.39 32.14 8.70
N LEU A 375 18.50 30.99 8.04
CA LEU A 375 19.39 29.91 8.47
C LEU A 375 20.83 30.09 8.00
N LEU A 376 21.02 30.70 6.83
CA LEU A 376 22.30 30.81 6.13
C LEU A 376 22.52 32.22 5.54
N PRO A 377 22.47 33.30 6.34
CA PRO A 377 22.45 34.67 5.83
C PRO A 377 23.62 34.99 4.89
N ASP A 378 24.83 34.54 5.22
CA ASP A 378 26.04 34.82 4.44
C ASP A 378 26.10 34.05 3.10
N ARG A 379 25.40 32.90 3.03
CA ARG A 379 25.43 32.01 1.86
C ARG A 379 24.17 32.12 1.01
N ALA A 380 23.08 32.67 1.55
CA ALA A 380 21.78 32.79 0.89
C ALA A 380 21.84 33.45 -0.49
N PRO A 381 22.61 34.53 -0.73
CA PRO A 381 22.68 35.15 -2.06
C PRO A 381 23.14 34.20 -3.17
N GLU A 382 24.00 33.23 -2.86
CA GLU A 382 24.47 32.24 -3.84
C GLU A 382 23.60 30.99 -3.88
N LEU A 383 23.08 30.54 -2.73
CA LEU A 383 22.23 29.36 -2.64
C LEU A 383 20.86 29.57 -3.31
N LEU A 384 20.28 30.77 -3.19
CA LEU A 384 18.98 31.09 -3.79
C LEU A 384 19.02 31.18 -5.33
N LYS A 385 20.22 31.26 -5.94
CA LYS A 385 20.38 31.22 -7.40
C LYS A 385 20.29 29.80 -7.97
N ARG A 386 20.37 28.79 -7.12
CA ARG A 386 20.34 27.37 -7.51
C ARG A 386 18.97 26.79 -7.20
N ARG A 387 18.66 25.62 -7.80
CA ARG A 387 17.50 24.86 -7.37
C ARG A 387 17.66 24.48 -5.90
N HIS A 388 16.64 24.78 -5.11
CA HIS A 388 16.57 24.45 -3.69
C HIS A 388 15.18 23.94 -3.34
N ALA A 389 15.13 22.86 -2.57
CA ALA A 389 13.89 22.20 -2.19
C ALA A 389 13.85 21.93 -0.68
N PHE A 390 12.69 22.17 -0.07
CA PHE A 390 12.43 21.89 1.34
C PHE A 390 11.68 20.57 1.47
N LEU A 391 12.32 19.60 2.11
CA LEU A 391 11.80 18.26 2.25
C LEU A 391 11.69 17.90 3.72
N ASN A 392 10.52 17.41 4.11
CA ASN A 392 10.36 16.74 5.38
C ASN A 392 10.58 15.24 5.17
N VAL A 393 11.47 14.65 5.96
CA VAL A 393 11.63 13.19 6.06
C VAL A 393 10.80 12.71 7.23
N TRP A 394 9.65 12.13 6.94
CA TRP A 394 8.77 11.55 7.94
C TRP A 394 9.09 10.07 8.13
N LYS A 395 9.39 9.67 9.35
CA LYS A 395 9.78 8.31 9.72
C LYS A 395 8.98 7.83 10.93
N PRO A 396 8.27 6.70 10.84
CA PRO A 396 7.70 6.08 12.01
C PRO A 396 8.80 5.40 12.84
N LEU A 397 8.68 5.45 14.16
CA LEU A 397 9.62 4.79 15.09
C LEU A 397 9.21 3.34 15.36
N HIS A 398 7.96 3.00 15.06
CA HIS A 398 7.34 1.68 15.13
C HIS A 398 6.22 1.60 14.09
N ALA A 399 5.70 0.40 13.82
CA ALA A 399 4.49 0.23 13.01
C ALA A 399 3.36 1.20 13.42
N VAL A 400 2.79 1.87 12.42
CA VAL A 400 1.74 2.88 12.61
C VAL A 400 0.39 2.19 12.70
N GLU A 401 -0.20 2.18 13.89
CA GLU A 401 -1.49 1.53 14.17
C GLU A 401 -2.66 2.52 14.32
N GLU A 402 -2.36 3.78 14.62
CA GLU A 402 -3.33 4.87 14.68
C GLU A 402 -2.71 6.19 14.19
N ASN A 403 -3.58 7.15 13.87
CA ASN A 403 -3.19 8.49 13.44
C ASN A 403 -2.19 8.53 12.27
N PRO A 404 -2.31 7.70 11.20
CA PRO A 404 -1.35 7.69 10.11
C PRO A 404 -1.24 9.04 9.39
N LEU A 405 -0.16 9.19 8.61
CA LEU A 405 0.05 10.37 7.78
C LEU A 405 -0.59 10.16 6.40
N ALA A 406 -1.48 11.07 6.01
CA ALA A 406 -2.04 11.15 4.68
C ALA A 406 -1.38 12.27 3.87
N MET A 407 -1.18 12.02 2.58
CA MET A 407 -0.62 12.97 1.61
C MET A 407 -1.59 13.15 0.45
N CYS A 408 -1.84 14.41 0.08
CA CYS A 408 -2.60 14.77 -1.11
C CYS A 408 -1.67 14.73 -2.33
N ASP A 409 -1.99 13.92 -3.32
CA ASP A 409 -1.28 13.91 -4.60
C ASP A 409 -1.43 15.28 -5.27
N VAL A 410 -0.30 15.98 -5.43
CA VAL A 410 -0.32 17.36 -5.93
C VAL A 410 -0.89 17.47 -7.35
N THR A 411 -0.90 16.39 -8.13
CA THR A 411 -1.54 16.36 -9.46
C THR A 411 -3.05 16.51 -9.40
N SER A 412 -3.63 16.42 -8.20
CA SER A 412 -5.05 16.61 -7.93
C SER A 412 -5.39 17.85 -7.10
N SER A 413 -4.38 18.57 -6.59
CA SER A 413 -4.53 19.80 -5.80
C SER A 413 -3.82 20.95 -6.54
N PRO A 414 -4.50 21.64 -7.46
CA PRO A 414 -3.89 22.72 -8.22
C PRO A 414 -3.50 23.91 -7.33
N PRO A 415 -2.58 24.79 -7.77
CA PRO A 415 -2.01 25.86 -6.94
C PRO A 415 -3.05 26.79 -6.31
N GLU A 416 -4.17 27.02 -6.98
CA GLU A 416 -5.27 27.83 -6.47
C GLU A 416 -5.87 27.30 -5.17
N ASP A 417 -5.74 26.01 -4.86
CA ASP A 417 -6.28 25.45 -3.63
C ASP A 417 -5.49 25.83 -2.38
N PHE A 418 -4.26 26.34 -2.55
CA PHE A 418 -3.37 26.73 -1.47
C PHE A 418 -3.54 28.20 -1.11
N PHE A 419 -3.72 28.49 0.18
CA PHE A 419 -3.80 29.86 0.70
C PHE A 419 -3.08 29.99 2.04
N LYS A 420 -2.73 31.22 2.42
CA LYS A 420 -1.80 31.47 3.54
C LYS A 420 -2.47 31.30 4.90
N LEU A 421 -1.77 30.59 5.78
CA LEU A 421 -1.92 30.65 7.22
C LEU A 421 -0.82 31.55 7.80
N HIS A 422 -1.21 32.55 8.59
CA HIS A 422 -0.27 33.41 9.29
C HIS A 422 -0.03 32.91 10.71
N LEU A 423 1.20 32.50 11.00
CA LEU A 423 1.63 32.06 12.32
C LEU A 423 2.25 33.24 13.08
N ARG A 424 1.68 33.59 14.22
CA ARG A 424 2.10 34.75 15.02
C ARG A 424 2.85 34.28 16.27
N TYR A 425 4.14 34.53 16.30
CA TYR A 425 4.99 34.35 17.49
C TYR A 425 5.26 35.71 18.14
N GLN A 426 5.78 35.72 19.37
CA GLN A 426 6.09 37.00 20.05
C GLN A 426 7.20 37.79 19.34
N ASP A 427 8.14 37.06 18.74
CA ASP A 427 9.39 37.58 18.18
C ASP A 427 9.43 37.57 16.65
N ARG A 428 8.49 36.87 15.99
CA ARG A 428 8.46 36.72 14.53
C ARG A 428 7.08 36.34 13.99
N ASP A 429 6.91 36.55 12.69
CA ASP A 429 5.82 35.97 11.91
C ASP A 429 6.32 34.77 11.10
N GLY A 430 5.45 33.79 10.91
CA GLY A 430 5.64 32.64 10.01
C GLY A 430 4.46 32.49 9.05
N GLU A 431 4.66 31.74 7.98
CA GLU A 431 3.62 31.45 6.99
C GLU A 431 3.71 30.00 6.54
N ASN A 432 2.56 29.32 6.59
CA ASN A 432 2.33 28.00 6.02
C ASN A 432 1.23 28.11 4.96
N TYR A 433 1.06 27.10 4.11
CA TYR A 433 -0.16 26.95 3.33
C TYR A 433 -1.20 26.07 4.03
N LEU A 434 -2.46 26.46 3.88
CA LEU A 434 -3.64 25.64 4.09
C LEU A 434 -4.20 25.26 2.73
N LEU A 435 -5.05 24.24 2.70
CA LEU A 435 -5.79 23.88 1.51
C LEU A 435 -7.29 24.10 1.75
N ARG A 436 -7.97 24.62 0.74
CA ARG A 436 -9.44 24.54 0.65
C ARG A 436 -9.83 23.11 0.26
N TYR A 437 -11.07 22.72 0.57
CA TYR A 437 -11.57 21.42 0.15
C TYR A 437 -11.84 21.40 -1.37
N SER A 438 -11.48 20.30 -2.00
CA SER A 438 -11.88 19.95 -3.36
C SER A 438 -12.22 18.44 -3.42
N PRO A 439 -13.32 18.04 -4.08
CA PRO A 439 -13.64 16.63 -4.28
C PRO A 439 -12.66 15.92 -5.22
N GLU A 440 -11.86 16.67 -5.98
CA GLU A 440 -10.86 16.11 -6.89
C GLU A 440 -9.60 15.65 -6.15
N HIS A 441 -9.37 16.11 -4.91
CA HIS A 441 -8.20 15.76 -4.10
C HIS A 441 -8.09 14.25 -3.90
N LYS A 442 -6.94 13.70 -4.29
CA LYS A 442 -6.60 12.29 -4.11
C LYS A 442 -5.65 12.13 -2.95
N TRP A 443 -6.15 11.55 -1.87
CA TRP A 443 -5.39 11.31 -0.66
C TRP A 443 -4.84 9.88 -0.61
N TYR A 444 -3.59 9.74 -0.17
CA TYR A 444 -2.92 8.46 -0.01
C TYR A 444 -2.30 8.35 1.38
N TYR A 445 -2.31 7.14 1.93
CA TYR A 445 -1.57 6.78 3.13
C TYR A 445 -1.01 5.37 3.00
N PHE A 446 -0.14 4.97 3.92
CA PHE A 446 0.48 3.64 3.92
C PHE A 446 0.08 2.90 5.21
N PRO A 447 -1.05 2.16 5.21
CA PRO A 447 -1.52 1.45 6.41
C PRO A 447 -0.48 0.49 6.95
N GLY A 448 -0.24 0.50 8.26
CA GLY A 448 0.75 -0.37 8.90
C GLY A 448 2.21 -0.08 8.53
N MET A 449 2.53 1.10 7.97
CA MET A 449 3.91 1.48 7.67
C MET A 449 4.80 1.39 8.91
N ASP A 450 5.95 0.72 8.77
CA ASP A 450 6.88 0.45 9.86
C ASP A 450 8.17 1.27 9.76
N GLU A 451 9.04 1.09 10.76
CA GLU A 451 10.32 1.76 10.90
C GLU A 451 11.36 1.42 9.81
N GLY A 452 11.07 0.53 8.86
CA GLY A 452 11.94 0.27 7.72
C GLY A 452 11.70 1.23 6.54
N LYS A 453 10.67 2.07 6.60
CA LYS A 453 10.29 3.00 5.55
C LYS A 453 10.42 4.46 5.99
N VAL A 454 10.46 5.37 5.02
CA VAL A 454 10.33 6.82 5.21
C VAL A 454 9.48 7.42 4.10
N ILE A 455 8.74 8.48 4.43
CA ILE A 455 8.02 9.31 3.47
C ILE A 455 8.82 10.61 3.28
N LEU A 456 9.08 10.97 2.03
CA LEU A 456 9.57 12.31 1.69
C LEU A 456 8.37 13.17 1.33
N LEU A 457 8.22 14.32 2.00
CA LEU A 457 7.21 15.33 1.69
C LEU A 457 7.92 16.56 1.14
N LYS A 458 7.58 16.96 -0.08
CA LYS A 458 8.10 18.18 -0.68
C LYS A 458 7.23 19.37 -0.27
N THR A 459 7.76 20.17 0.64
CA THR A 459 7.05 21.30 1.25
C THR A 459 7.36 22.63 0.56
N PHE A 460 8.43 22.72 -0.25
CA PHE A 460 8.71 23.80 -1.20
C PHE A 460 9.75 23.31 -2.23
N ASP A 461 9.70 23.80 -3.48
CA ASP A 461 10.78 23.67 -4.47
C ASP A 461 10.80 24.91 -5.37
N SER A 462 12.00 25.42 -5.65
CA SER A 462 12.21 26.60 -6.47
C SER A 462 12.14 26.31 -7.97
N GLU A 463 12.23 25.04 -8.37
CA GLU A 463 12.25 24.64 -9.78
C GLU A 463 10.85 24.72 -10.40
N GLU A 464 10.78 25.16 -11.66
CA GLU A 464 9.54 25.17 -12.43
C GLU A 464 9.26 23.80 -13.07
N GLY A 465 7.97 23.48 -13.26
CA GLY A 465 7.58 22.23 -13.92
C GLY A 465 7.70 20.96 -13.07
N VAL A 466 8.09 21.08 -11.80
CA VAL A 466 8.01 20.01 -10.80
C VAL A 466 6.93 20.33 -9.76
N ALA A 467 6.48 19.32 -9.03
CA ALA A 467 5.72 19.50 -7.80
C ALA A 467 6.48 20.47 -6.87
N LYS A 468 5.80 21.49 -6.36
CA LYS A 468 6.38 22.49 -5.44
C LYS A 468 5.94 22.30 -3.99
N PHE A 469 4.70 21.88 -3.78
CA PHE A 469 4.07 21.77 -2.47
C PHE A 469 3.36 20.43 -2.36
N VAL A 470 3.10 19.99 -1.13
CA VAL A 470 2.27 18.81 -0.85
C VAL A 470 1.39 19.05 0.36
N GLY A 471 0.08 18.97 0.16
CA GLY A 471 -0.88 18.95 1.27
C GLY A 471 -0.75 17.65 2.05
N HIS A 472 -0.68 17.73 3.37
CA HIS A 472 -0.63 16.55 4.23
C HIS A 472 -1.33 16.78 5.57
N SER A 473 -1.74 15.69 6.21
CA SER A 473 -2.38 15.71 7.53
C SER A 473 -2.25 14.35 8.21
N ALA A 474 -2.19 14.33 9.55
CA ALA A 474 -2.59 13.12 10.27
C ALA A 474 -4.11 12.98 10.21
N PHE A 475 -4.64 11.75 10.32
CA PHE A 475 -6.08 11.52 10.40
C PHE A 475 -6.41 10.35 11.33
N ALA A 476 -7.59 10.36 11.93
CA ALA A 476 -8.08 9.23 12.69
C ALA A 476 -8.51 8.11 11.73
N ASP A 477 -7.73 7.04 11.67
CA ASP A 477 -8.04 5.89 10.84
C ASP A 477 -9.19 5.08 11.47
N PRO A 478 -10.35 4.95 10.80
CA PRO A 478 -11.51 4.24 11.35
C PRO A 478 -11.25 2.73 11.50
N THR A 479 -10.17 2.20 10.92
CA THR A 479 -9.78 0.79 11.02
C THR A 479 -8.84 0.51 12.19
N SER A 480 -8.33 1.55 12.88
CA SER A 480 -7.51 1.40 14.07
C SER A 480 -8.26 0.63 15.15
N LYS A 481 -7.58 -0.33 15.76
CA LYS A 481 -8.13 -1.08 16.90
C LYS A 481 -8.28 -0.17 18.12
N SER A 482 -9.21 -0.50 19.01
CA SER A 482 -9.39 0.24 20.27
C SER A 482 -8.18 0.19 21.20
N ASP A 483 -7.33 -0.83 21.06
CA ASP A 483 -6.07 -1.02 21.79
C ASP A 483 -4.82 -0.70 20.94
N ALA A 484 -5.01 -0.02 19.80
CA ALA A 484 -3.92 0.36 18.90
C ALA A 484 -2.83 1.13 19.66
N ARG A 485 -1.58 0.88 19.29
CA ARG A 485 -0.44 1.61 19.84
C ARG A 485 -0.44 3.05 19.31
N PRO A 486 -0.41 4.07 20.20
CA PRO A 486 -0.17 5.44 19.80
C PRO A 486 1.03 5.62 18.90
N ARG A 487 0.81 6.39 17.83
CA ARG A 487 1.83 6.70 16.84
C ARG A 487 3.06 7.33 17.46
N GLU A 488 4.22 6.75 17.17
CA GLU A 488 5.52 7.34 17.48
C GLU A 488 6.27 7.58 16.17
N SER A 489 6.74 8.81 15.96
CA SER A 489 7.36 9.22 14.68
C SER A 489 8.37 10.33 14.89
N ILE A 490 9.32 10.44 13.96
CA ILE A 490 10.20 11.60 13.81
C ILE A 490 10.00 12.22 12.42
N GLU A 491 9.98 13.54 12.39
CA GLU A 491 9.95 14.35 11.18
C GLU A 491 11.20 15.22 11.15
N ILE A 492 12.03 15.05 10.12
CA ILE A 492 13.28 15.80 9.94
C ILE A 492 13.06 16.84 8.84
N ARG A 493 13.28 18.12 9.15
CA ARG A 493 13.11 19.21 8.18
C ARG A 493 14.45 19.55 7.53
N THR A 494 14.46 19.52 6.20
CA THR A 494 15.69 19.64 5.41
C THR A 494 15.56 20.62 4.27
N ILE A 495 16.70 21.16 3.83
CA ILE A 495 16.84 21.93 2.59
C ILE A 495 17.88 21.20 1.73
N ALA A 496 17.49 20.80 0.54
CA ALA A 496 18.36 20.22 -0.47
C ALA A 496 18.73 21.28 -1.51
N PHE A 497 20.01 21.39 -1.85
CA PHE A 497 20.55 22.27 -2.88
C PHE A 497 21.17 21.43 -4.01
N PHE A 498 20.86 21.77 -5.26
CA PHE A 498 21.21 20.99 -6.45
C PHE A 498 22.27 21.66 -7.32
#